data_AF-A0A370DNX8-F1
#
_entry.id   AF-A0A370DNX8-F1
#
_cell.length_a   1.000
_cell.length_b   1.000
_cell.length_c   1.000
_cell.angle_alpha   90.00
_cell.angle_beta   90.00
_cell.angle_gamma   90.00
#
_symmetry.space_group_name_H-M   'P 1'
#
loop_
_entity.id
_entity.type
_entity.pdbx_description
1 polymer ?
#
loop_
_entity_poly.entity_id
_entity_poly.type
_entity_poly.pdbx_seq_one_letter_code
_entity_poly.pdbx_strand_id
1 'polypeptide(L)'
;MILTPTAMVPATLDEGDEDEDEDGIPDYLDPHDDDYILAGQNGDPDDFLLITEPGLKLELSDEKIRDEDYSADLDEQEFIDRVNNSGGGVADPQDAYTHVGGIFEFEIKGLAYVGQSVRVVIPVHEAIPANAVYRLYSDDVGWHDFVVDDRNSVSSAPGGLGICPAPGDVTYIAGLHEGHFCVQLLIEDGGRNDFDGSANGEIEDPGGVAIVPTSTPTTPQTSSGGGGGIGGWLLVLLLGVWLRNIRRESMTGIRLGAVKLMGGGFRTLLLAGLLSFGMVSTVSSANGLLSLYDVRADSVAATLKPDCAFHAQGEAAAKEREFPTIIGGVRSEENQLRYRQVIANSKGYRRTEHNYRMPERELVSMDGQSTSLVTELEGDKPVMLNFIFTTCTTICPVLSATFSQVRESLGSESRNVTMVSISIDPEYDTPEKLNEYPRLYGADDQWRFLTGQVEDIIAIEKAFDAYRGTKMSHEPLTFLRADGDSPWVRIEGIASADDIVKEYEQLVSR
;
A
#
# COMPACT_ATOMS: atom_id res chain seq x y z
N MET A 1 64.59 20.07 -30.57
CA MET A 1 63.13 20.00 -30.38
C MET A 1 62.74 18.54 -30.43
N ILE A 2 62.37 17.98 -29.28
CA ILE A 2 61.72 16.67 -29.18
C ILE A 2 60.45 16.97 -28.40
N LEU A 3 59.29 16.75 -29.02
CA LEU A 3 58.01 16.91 -28.34
C LEU A 3 57.71 15.61 -27.60
N THR A 4 57.64 15.68 -26.28
CA THR A 4 57.05 14.62 -25.46
C THR A 4 55.54 14.61 -25.67
N PRO A 5 54.90 13.44 -25.88
CA PRO A 5 53.45 13.38 -25.90
C PRO A 5 52.91 13.73 -24.50
N THR A 6 51.91 14.61 -24.45
CA THR A 6 51.14 14.86 -23.23
C THR A 6 50.55 13.55 -22.76
N ALA A 7 50.73 13.22 -21.47
CA ALA A 7 50.05 12.07 -20.88
C ALA A 7 48.54 12.29 -20.97
N MET A 8 47.87 11.38 -21.66
CA MET A 8 46.41 11.29 -21.62
C MET A 8 46.07 10.87 -20.19
N VAL A 9 45.42 11.76 -19.45
CA VAL A 9 44.86 11.42 -18.13
C VAL A 9 43.85 10.30 -18.40
N PRO A 10 43.91 9.15 -17.70
CA PRO A 10 42.85 8.17 -17.81
C PRO A 10 41.56 8.82 -17.33
N ALA A 11 40.51 8.79 -18.16
CA ALA A 11 39.17 9.01 -17.63
C ALA A 11 38.95 7.97 -16.53
N THR A 12 38.46 8.41 -15.38
CA THR A 12 37.82 7.53 -14.42
C THR A 12 36.62 6.92 -15.12
N LEU A 13 36.59 5.59 -15.19
CA LEU A 13 35.41 4.83 -15.59
C LEU A 13 34.52 4.78 -14.36
N ASP A 14 33.71 5.83 -14.20
CA ASP A 14 32.93 6.16 -13.00
C ASP A 14 31.90 7.26 -13.40
N GLU A 15 31.21 7.05 -14.53
CA GLU A 15 30.21 7.98 -15.12
C GLU A 15 28.96 7.16 -15.54
N GLY A 16 28.48 6.29 -14.64
CA GLY A 16 27.35 5.38 -14.92
C GLY A 16 26.96 4.43 -13.79
N ASP A 17 27.49 4.59 -12.58
CA ASP A 17 27.05 3.86 -11.37
C ASP A 17 26.48 4.87 -10.35
N GLU A 18 25.99 6.03 -10.83
CA GLU A 18 25.19 6.98 -10.05
C GLU A 18 23.72 6.50 -10.05
N ASP A 19 23.02 6.78 -8.95
CA ASP A 19 21.67 6.33 -8.56
C ASP A 19 21.13 7.49 -7.68
N GLU A 20 20.32 8.38 -8.26
CA GLU A 20 19.97 9.68 -7.65
C GLU A 20 18.85 9.59 -6.57
N ASP A 21 17.90 8.66 -6.70
CA ASP A 21 16.85 8.41 -5.69
C ASP A 21 17.16 7.24 -4.73
N GLU A 22 18.29 6.55 -4.95
CA GLU A 22 18.81 5.42 -4.18
C GLU A 22 17.98 4.12 -4.37
N ASP A 23 17.10 3.98 -5.38
CA ASP A 23 16.16 2.85 -5.53
C ASP A 23 16.80 1.48 -5.87
N GLY A 24 18.10 1.48 -6.20
CA GLY A 24 18.87 0.31 -6.57
C GLY A 24 19.06 0.12 -8.08
N ILE A 25 18.47 0.98 -8.92
CA ILE A 25 18.61 1.04 -10.38
C ILE A 25 19.51 2.23 -10.75
N PRO A 26 20.64 2.02 -11.44
CA PRO A 26 21.50 3.13 -11.85
C PRO A 26 20.83 4.10 -12.85
N ASP A 27 21.14 5.40 -12.78
CA ASP A 27 20.61 6.52 -13.59
C ASP A 27 20.66 6.34 -15.13
N TYR A 28 21.47 5.39 -15.63
CA TYR A 28 21.53 5.07 -17.06
C TYR A 28 20.50 4.03 -17.52
N LEU A 29 19.84 3.39 -16.55
CA LEU A 29 18.72 2.47 -16.70
C LEU A 29 17.42 3.10 -16.20
N ASP A 30 17.47 3.96 -15.17
CA ASP A 30 16.29 4.71 -14.70
C ASP A 30 16.25 6.18 -15.19
N PRO A 31 15.21 6.59 -15.95
CA PRO A 31 14.94 7.98 -16.31
C PRO A 31 13.99 8.69 -15.32
N HIS A 32 13.54 8.01 -14.26
CA HIS A 32 12.75 8.54 -13.18
C HIS A 32 13.64 8.81 -11.94
N ASP A 33 13.36 9.92 -11.26
CA ASP A 33 14.06 10.41 -10.06
C ASP A 33 13.06 10.66 -8.91
N ASP A 34 11.99 9.88 -8.88
CA ASP A 34 10.80 10.03 -8.04
C ASP A 34 10.76 8.84 -7.05
N ASP A 35 11.17 9.03 -5.78
CA ASP A 35 11.26 7.99 -4.71
C ASP A 35 10.14 6.91 -4.71
N TYR A 36 8.92 7.25 -5.14
CA TYR A 36 7.72 6.41 -5.10
C TYR A 36 7.44 5.64 -6.42
N ILE A 37 8.37 5.65 -7.37
CA ILE A 37 8.33 4.92 -8.65
C ILE A 37 9.45 3.87 -8.63
N LEU A 38 9.25 2.73 -9.31
CA LEU A 38 10.27 1.69 -9.50
C LEU A 38 10.05 1.00 -10.85
N ALA A 39 11.11 0.77 -11.62
CA ALA A 39 11.00 0.11 -12.92
C ALA A 39 10.62 -1.38 -12.78
N GLY A 40 9.47 -1.75 -13.36
CA GLY A 40 8.99 -3.13 -13.30
C GLY A 40 9.73 -4.09 -14.24
N GLN A 41 10.29 -3.63 -15.36
CA GLN A 41 10.92 -4.50 -16.35
C GLN A 41 12.25 -3.95 -16.88
N ASN A 42 13.28 -4.81 -16.86
CA ASN A 42 14.61 -4.53 -17.38
C ASN A 42 14.57 -4.02 -18.84
N GLY A 43 14.90 -2.74 -19.03
CA GLY A 43 15.10 -2.12 -20.34
C GLY A 43 13.84 -1.60 -21.06
N ASP A 44 12.69 -1.50 -20.38
CA ASP A 44 11.54 -0.71 -20.83
C ASP A 44 11.21 0.36 -19.77
N PRO A 45 11.87 1.53 -19.80
CA PRO A 45 11.94 2.41 -18.65
C PRO A 45 10.83 3.47 -18.57
N ASP A 46 9.98 3.58 -19.60
CA ASP A 46 8.83 4.51 -19.63
C ASP A 46 7.48 3.79 -19.35
N ASP A 47 7.47 2.45 -19.35
CA ASP A 47 6.29 1.58 -19.23
C ASP A 47 6.54 0.53 -18.13
N PHE A 48 5.47 -0.06 -17.56
CA PHE A 48 5.54 -1.07 -16.49
C PHE A 48 6.12 -0.57 -15.14
N LEU A 49 6.02 0.72 -14.87
CA LEU A 49 6.39 1.32 -13.59
C LEU A 49 5.48 0.82 -12.45
N LEU A 50 6.08 0.28 -11.39
CA LEU A 50 5.39 0.14 -10.11
C LEU A 50 5.33 1.51 -9.45
N ILE A 51 4.22 1.83 -8.79
CA ILE A 51 3.98 3.17 -8.21
C ILE A 51 3.38 3.01 -6.82
N THR A 52 4.02 3.60 -5.80
CA THR A 52 3.52 3.68 -4.43
C THR A 52 2.99 5.08 -4.09
N GLU A 53 2.67 5.33 -2.82
CA GLU A 53 2.16 6.63 -2.37
C GLU A 53 3.27 7.70 -2.20
N PRO A 54 2.99 9.01 -2.38
CA PRO A 54 4.00 10.05 -2.32
C PRO A 54 4.66 10.12 -0.95
N GLY A 55 5.99 10.32 -0.94
CA GLY A 55 6.79 10.41 0.27
C GLY A 55 7.00 9.06 0.97
N LEU A 56 6.65 7.96 0.32
CA LEU A 56 7.27 6.66 0.56
C LEU A 56 8.39 6.49 -0.46
N LYS A 57 9.28 5.53 -0.18
CA LYS A 57 10.27 5.06 -1.14
C LYS A 57 9.88 3.66 -1.63
N LEU A 58 10.10 3.37 -2.90
CA LEU A 58 9.97 2.07 -3.52
C LEU A 58 11.36 1.69 -4.03
N GLU A 59 11.88 0.51 -3.70
CA GLU A 59 13.24 0.12 -4.09
C GLU A 59 13.37 -1.40 -4.32
N LEU A 60 14.45 -1.79 -4.98
CA LEU A 60 14.86 -3.19 -5.12
C LEU A 60 15.53 -3.70 -3.85
N SER A 61 15.40 -5.00 -3.60
CA SER A 61 16.07 -5.63 -2.47
C SER A 61 17.59 -5.69 -2.61
N ASP A 62 18.31 -5.65 -1.49
CA ASP A 62 19.77 -5.84 -1.36
C ASP A 62 20.25 -7.10 -2.12
N GLU A 63 19.39 -8.11 -2.23
CA GLU A 63 19.53 -9.31 -3.04
C GLU A 63 19.65 -9.01 -4.55
N LYS A 64 18.66 -8.32 -5.13
CA LYS A 64 18.56 -8.06 -6.57
C LYS A 64 19.64 -7.08 -7.04
N ILE A 65 19.92 -6.05 -6.24
CA ILE A 65 21.02 -5.09 -6.47
C ILE A 65 22.37 -5.81 -6.53
N ARG A 66 22.60 -6.77 -5.62
CA ARG A 66 23.85 -7.55 -5.57
C ARG A 66 24.00 -8.54 -6.74
N ASP A 67 22.89 -9.04 -7.26
CA ASP A 67 22.88 -10.00 -8.37
C ASP A 67 22.81 -9.31 -9.76
N GLU A 68 22.88 -7.96 -9.78
CA GLU A 68 22.81 -7.08 -10.98
C GLU A 68 21.47 -7.19 -11.76
N ASP A 69 20.36 -7.44 -11.05
CA ASP A 69 19.00 -7.52 -11.60
C ASP A 69 18.17 -6.26 -11.29
N TYR A 70 18.24 -5.29 -12.20
CA TYR A 70 17.65 -3.96 -12.09
C TYR A 70 16.18 -3.90 -12.55
N SER A 71 15.32 -4.79 -12.06
CA SER A 71 13.87 -4.71 -12.33
C SER A 71 13.01 -5.41 -11.29
N ALA A 72 11.83 -4.89 -10.97
CA ALA A 72 10.96 -5.52 -9.98
C ALA A 72 10.33 -6.86 -10.44
N ASP A 73 10.24 -7.16 -11.74
CA ASP A 73 9.85 -8.49 -12.24
C ASP A 73 10.83 -9.58 -11.76
N LEU A 74 10.31 -10.79 -11.62
CA LEU A 74 11.01 -11.91 -11.02
C LEU A 74 10.68 -13.21 -11.78
N ASP A 75 11.69 -13.80 -12.42
CA ASP A 75 11.51 -15.07 -13.11
C ASP A 75 11.19 -16.20 -12.10
N GLU A 76 10.16 -17.00 -12.40
CA GLU A 76 9.68 -18.06 -11.50
C GLU A 76 10.76 -19.11 -11.20
N GLN A 77 11.64 -19.42 -12.16
CA GLN A 77 12.72 -20.38 -11.95
C GLN A 77 13.87 -19.77 -11.15
N GLU A 78 14.17 -18.49 -11.36
CA GLU A 78 15.14 -17.74 -10.56
C GLU A 78 14.70 -17.63 -9.10
N PHE A 79 13.43 -17.28 -8.86
CA PHE A 79 12.83 -17.29 -7.53
C PHE A 79 12.95 -18.66 -6.84
N ILE A 80 12.56 -19.74 -7.54
CA ILE A 80 12.67 -21.11 -7.04
C ILE A 80 14.13 -21.47 -6.71
N ASP A 81 15.08 -21.11 -7.58
CA ASP A 81 16.50 -21.37 -7.36
C ASP A 81 17.05 -20.55 -6.19
N ARG A 82 16.63 -19.28 -6.04
CA ARG A 82 16.98 -18.40 -4.91
C ARG A 82 16.55 -19.00 -3.58
N VAL A 83 15.26 -19.34 -3.43
CA VAL A 83 14.75 -19.92 -2.18
C VAL A 83 15.49 -21.22 -1.83
N ASN A 84 15.65 -22.12 -2.81
CA ASN A 84 16.38 -23.38 -2.60
C ASN A 84 17.86 -23.20 -2.18
N ASN A 85 18.50 -22.10 -2.57
CA ASN A 85 19.92 -21.82 -2.28
C ASN A 85 20.13 -20.93 -1.03
N SER A 86 19.12 -20.14 -0.62
CA SER A 86 19.18 -19.22 0.52
C SER A 86 19.51 -19.90 1.85
N GLY A 87 19.10 -21.17 2.02
CA GLY A 87 19.15 -21.88 3.29
C GLY A 87 18.06 -21.48 4.30
N GLY A 88 17.22 -20.51 3.95
CA GLY A 88 15.91 -20.22 4.55
C GLY A 88 14.78 -20.86 3.76
N GLY A 89 13.55 -20.39 4.00
CA GLY A 89 12.36 -20.77 3.24
C GLY A 89 11.79 -22.18 3.41
N VAL A 90 10.68 -22.41 2.72
CA VAL A 90 9.97 -23.69 2.71
C VAL A 90 10.63 -24.72 1.79
N ALA A 91 10.53 -26.00 2.15
CA ALA A 91 11.20 -27.11 1.45
C ALA A 91 10.66 -27.44 0.03
N ASP A 92 9.67 -26.70 -0.44
CA ASP A 92 9.11 -26.77 -1.80
C ASP A 92 8.57 -25.35 -2.15
N PRO A 93 9.37 -24.51 -2.84
CA PRO A 93 9.00 -23.12 -3.13
C PRO A 93 8.08 -22.97 -4.35
N GLN A 94 7.69 -24.08 -5.00
CA GLN A 94 6.80 -24.07 -6.16
C GLN A 94 5.36 -23.75 -5.73
N ASP A 95 4.72 -22.74 -6.33
CA ASP A 95 3.29 -22.55 -6.10
C ASP A 95 2.46 -23.70 -6.74
N ALA A 96 1.37 -24.07 -6.08
CA ALA A 96 0.32 -24.92 -6.63
C ALA A 96 -0.59 -24.16 -7.63
N TYR A 97 -0.47 -22.84 -7.70
CA TYR A 97 -1.10 -21.97 -8.69
C TYR A 97 -0.20 -21.76 -9.92
N THR A 98 -0.76 -21.24 -11.01
CA THR A 98 0.00 -20.76 -12.16
C THR A 98 -0.05 -19.25 -12.16
N HIS A 99 1.11 -18.60 -12.04
CA HIS A 99 1.24 -17.14 -12.14
C HIS A 99 0.93 -16.66 -13.57
N VAL A 100 0.34 -15.48 -13.69
CA VAL A 100 -0.12 -14.88 -14.95
C VAL A 100 0.16 -13.38 -14.90
N GLY A 101 0.98 -12.90 -15.82
CA GLY A 101 1.33 -11.48 -15.90
C GLY A 101 2.44 -11.02 -14.96
N GLY A 102 3.34 -11.93 -14.55
CA GLY A 102 4.53 -11.62 -13.75
C GLY A 102 4.46 -12.08 -12.30
N ILE A 103 5.63 -12.14 -11.67
CA ILE A 103 5.83 -12.13 -10.22
C ILE A 103 6.70 -10.89 -9.97
N PHE A 104 6.37 -10.11 -8.96
CA PHE A 104 7.05 -8.85 -8.66
C PHE A 104 7.65 -8.94 -7.27
N GLU A 105 8.80 -8.30 -7.07
CA GLU A 105 9.53 -8.21 -5.82
C GLU A 105 10.01 -6.77 -5.64
N PHE A 106 9.55 -6.13 -4.56
CA PHE A 106 9.84 -4.73 -4.23
C PHE A 106 9.80 -4.51 -2.72
N GLU A 107 10.51 -3.48 -2.26
CA GLU A 107 10.51 -3.02 -0.87
C GLU A 107 9.87 -1.61 -0.82
N ILE A 108 8.93 -1.39 0.11
CA ILE A 108 8.36 -0.06 0.36
C ILE A 108 8.90 0.48 1.68
N LYS A 109 9.69 1.56 1.61
CA LYS A 109 10.30 2.24 2.76
C LYS A 109 9.71 3.64 2.95
N GLY A 110 10.20 4.35 3.97
CA GLY A 110 9.74 5.71 4.28
C GLY A 110 8.35 5.78 4.93
N LEU A 111 7.82 4.65 5.42
CA LEU A 111 6.53 4.61 6.10
C LEU A 111 6.49 5.62 7.25
N ALA A 112 5.38 6.34 7.34
CA ALA A 112 5.12 7.35 8.36
C ALA A 112 5.19 6.75 9.77
N TYR A 113 4.80 5.49 9.93
CA TYR A 113 4.84 4.78 11.20
C TYR A 113 4.84 3.27 10.98
N VAL A 114 5.41 2.58 11.97
CA VAL A 114 5.39 1.12 12.06
C VAL A 114 3.94 0.62 12.16
N GLY A 115 3.56 -0.31 11.29
CA GLY A 115 2.18 -0.82 11.14
C GLY A 115 1.28 0.04 10.24
N GLN A 116 1.86 0.80 9.30
CA GLN A 116 1.09 1.56 8.32
C GLN A 116 0.58 0.64 7.20
N SER A 117 -0.67 0.88 6.77
CA SER A 117 -1.18 0.38 5.50
C SER A 117 -0.87 1.39 4.38
N VAL A 118 -0.16 0.97 3.35
CA VAL A 118 0.19 1.79 2.16
C VAL A 118 -0.33 1.15 0.88
N ARG A 119 -0.45 1.94 -0.20
CA ARG A 119 -0.88 1.44 -1.51
C ARG A 119 0.26 1.36 -2.50
N VAL A 120 0.36 0.22 -3.17
CA VAL A 120 1.23 0.01 -4.34
C VAL A 120 0.38 -0.43 -5.54
N VAL A 121 0.71 0.11 -6.70
CA VAL A 121 0.14 -0.21 -8.00
C VAL A 121 1.16 -1.00 -8.80
N ILE A 122 0.72 -2.14 -9.34
CA ILE A 122 1.53 -3.10 -10.08
C ILE A 122 0.92 -3.29 -11.48
N PRO A 123 1.63 -2.93 -12.56
CA PRO A 123 1.19 -3.16 -13.94
C PRO A 123 1.50 -4.60 -14.37
N VAL A 124 0.50 -5.48 -14.40
CA VAL A 124 0.71 -6.88 -14.79
C VAL A 124 0.94 -7.05 -16.29
N HIS A 125 1.86 -7.94 -16.66
CA HIS A 125 2.31 -8.17 -18.03
C HIS A 125 1.25 -8.85 -18.92
N GLU A 126 0.21 -9.43 -18.32
CA GLU A 126 -0.93 -10.04 -19.01
C GLU A 126 -2.24 -9.62 -18.36
N ALA A 127 -3.31 -9.60 -19.16
CA ALA A 127 -4.65 -9.27 -18.67
C ALA A 127 -5.11 -10.26 -17.60
N ILE A 128 -5.55 -9.74 -16.46
CA ILE A 128 -6.03 -10.53 -15.31
C ILE A 128 -7.09 -11.55 -15.78
N PRO A 129 -6.89 -12.85 -15.55
CA PRO A 129 -7.82 -13.90 -15.99
C PRO A 129 -9.02 -14.04 -15.05
N ALA A 130 -10.10 -14.67 -15.54
CA ALA A 130 -11.26 -14.99 -14.72
C ALA A 130 -10.91 -15.94 -13.55
N ASN A 131 -11.37 -15.62 -12.34
CA ASN A 131 -11.09 -16.34 -11.09
C ASN A 131 -9.61 -16.27 -10.64
N ALA A 132 -8.91 -15.20 -11.02
CA ALA A 132 -7.61 -14.86 -10.46
C ALA A 132 -7.65 -14.65 -8.94
N VAL A 133 -6.55 -14.98 -8.28
CA VAL A 133 -6.19 -14.59 -6.92
C VAL A 133 -4.85 -13.86 -6.96
N TYR A 134 -4.55 -13.03 -5.97
CA TYR A 134 -3.18 -12.55 -5.75
C TYR A 134 -2.49 -13.51 -4.78
N ARG A 135 -1.29 -13.95 -5.13
CA ARG A 135 -0.47 -14.89 -4.36
C ARG A 135 0.75 -14.16 -3.86
N LEU A 136 1.11 -14.44 -2.60
CA LEU A 136 2.28 -13.92 -1.91
C LEU A 136 3.14 -15.09 -1.47
N TYR A 137 4.46 -14.92 -1.48
CA TYR A 137 5.37 -15.85 -0.83
C TYR A 137 5.89 -15.24 0.49
N SER A 138 6.14 -16.09 1.49
CA SER A 138 7.02 -15.76 2.61
C SER A 138 7.69 -16.99 3.17
N ASP A 139 8.85 -16.83 3.81
CA ASP A 139 9.70 -17.96 4.21
C ASP A 139 9.07 -18.89 5.27
N ASP A 140 8.16 -18.36 6.10
CA ASP A 140 7.49 -19.11 7.18
C ASP A 140 6.35 -20.03 6.67
N VAL A 141 5.68 -19.68 5.57
CA VAL A 141 4.46 -20.38 5.09
C VAL A 141 4.49 -20.79 3.62
N GLY A 142 5.41 -20.23 2.82
CA GLY A 142 5.44 -20.37 1.38
C GLY A 142 4.31 -19.61 0.68
N TRP A 143 3.99 -20.02 -0.55
CA TRP A 143 2.94 -19.38 -1.35
C TRP A 143 1.55 -19.50 -0.71
N HIS A 144 0.91 -18.34 -0.49
CA HIS A 144 -0.41 -18.23 0.11
C HIS A 144 -1.27 -17.14 -0.57
N ASP A 145 -2.59 -17.19 -0.35
CA ASP A 145 -3.51 -16.20 -0.92
C ASP A 145 -3.41 -14.88 -0.12
N PHE A 146 -3.41 -13.75 -0.82
CA PHE A 146 -3.47 -12.42 -0.21
C PHE A 146 -4.66 -12.31 0.74
N VAL A 147 -4.40 -11.86 1.96
CA VAL A 147 -5.38 -11.75 3.05
C VAL A 147 -6.04 -10.38 3.01
N VAL A 148 -7.32 -10.33 2.66
CA VAL A 148 -8.12 -9.10 2.66
C VAL A 148 -8.83 -8.91 4.01
N ASP A 149 -8.66 -7.74 4.62
CA ASP A 149 -9.30 -7.31 5.87
C ASP A 149 -9.47 -5.77 5.94
N ASP A 150 -9.66 -5.20 7.14
CA ASP A 150 -9.84 -3.75 7.33
C ASP A 150 -8.57 -2.91 7.08
N ARG A 151 -7.40 -3.55 6.95
CA ARG A 151 -6.08 -2.92 6.74
C ARG A 151 -5.37 -3.38 5.48
N ASN A 152 -5.88 -4.44 4.84
CA ASN A 152 -5.29 -5.07 3.67
C ASN A 152 -6.35 -5.27 2.57
N SER A 153 -6.06 -4.91 1.33
CA SER A 153 -7.03 -5.08 0.24
C SER A 153 -6.40 -5.29 -1.13
N VAL A 154 -7.05 -6.10 -1.96
CA VAL A 154 -6.72 -6.23 -3.39
C VAL A 154 -7.82 -5.53 -4.20
N SER A 155 -7.40 -4.73 -5.18
CA SER A 155 -8.26 -4.05 -6.15
C SER A 155 -7.61 -4.07 -7.53
N SER A 156 -8.39 -3.79 -8.58
CA SER A 156 -7.83 -3.70 -9.92
C SER A 156 -8.56 -2.67 -10.78
N ALA A 157 -7.85 -2.11 -11.76
CA ALA A 157 -8.36 -1.13 -12.70
C ALA A 157 -8.10 -1.55 -14.16
N PRO A 158 -8.92 -1.09 -15.12
CA PRO A 158 -8.57 -1.15 -16.54
C PRO A 158 -7.34 -0.27 -16.80
N GLY A 159 -6.41 -0.76 -17.61
CA GLY A 159 -5.17 -0.07 -17.96
C GLY A 159 -4.71 -0.39 -19.39
N GLY A 160 -3.63 0.25 -19.81
CA GLY A 160 -2.84 -0.21 -20.95
C GLY A 160 -1.91 -1.35 -20.53
N LEU A 161 -1.19 -1.94 -21.48
CA LEU A 161 0.09 -2.58 -21.14
C LEU A 161 1.00 -1.48 -20.61
N GLY A 162 1.69 -1.72 -19.49
CA GLY A 162 2.63 -0.78 -18.87
C GLY A 162 2.04 0.43 -18.15
N ILE A 163 0.82 0.87 -18.46
CA ILE A 163 0.28 2.16 -18.00
C ILE A 163 -0.92 1.97 -17.06
N CYS A 164 -0.77 2.41 -15.81
CA CYS A 164 -1.77 2.27 -14.76
C CYS A 164 -2.26 3.60 -14.16
N PRO A 165 -3.52 3.67 -13.69
CA PRO A 165 -4.01 4.78 -12.87
C PRO A 165 -3.22 4.88 -11.55
N ALA A 166 -3.04 6.11 -11.06
CA ALA A 166 -2.32 6.39 -9.83
C ALA A 166 -2.91 5.68 -8.58
N PRO A 167 -2.11 5.32 -7.56
CA PRO A 167 -2.62 4.72 -6.34
C PRO A 167 -3.71 5.57 -5.67
N GLY A 168 -4.78 4.92 -5.24
CA GLY A 168 -5.99 5.53 -4.70
C GLY A 168 -7.00 6.04 -5.74
N ASP A 169 -6.76 5.87 -7.04
CA ASP A 169 -7.69 6.32 -8.08
C ASP A 169 -9.05 5.58 -8.05
N VAL A 170 -10.12 6.30 -8.42
CA VAL A 170 -11.51 5.80 -8.39
C VAL A 170 -11.81 4.70 -9.42
N THR A 171 -10.93 4.48 -10.39
CA THR A 171 -11.04 3.36 -11.35
C THR A 171 -10.70 2.01 -10.72
N TYR A 172 -9.96 1.98 -9.61
CA TYR A 172 -9.70 0.75 -8.86
C TYR A 172 -10.98 0.25 -8.17
N ILE A 173 -11.43 -0.91 -8.60
CA ILE A 173 -12.57 -1.61 -8.01
C ILE A 173 -12.08 -2.83 -7.22
N ALA A 174 -12.70 -3.09 -6.07
CA ALA A 174 -12.27 -4.15 -5.16
C ALA A 174 -12.31 -5.54 -5.82
N GLY A 175 -11.26 -6.33 -5.60
CA GLY A 175 -11.00 -7.62 -6.24
C GLY A 175 -10.22 -7.54 -7.57
N LEU A 176 -9.79 -8.70 -8.05
CA LEU A 176 -9.17 -8.88 -9.37
C LEU A 176 -10.29 -9.14 -10.40
N HIS A 177 -10.42 -8.28 -11.41
CA HIS A 177 -11.46 -8.37 -12.45
C HIS A 177 -10.89 -8.80 -13.79
N GLU A 178 -11.63 -9.63 -14.51
CA GLU A 178 -11.21 -10.18 -15.82
C GLU A 178 -10.96 -9.06 -16.84
N GLY A 179 -9.77 -9.06 -17.45
CA GLY A 179 -9.38 -8.09 -18.49
C GLY A 179 -8.75 -6.80 -17.98
N HIS A 180 -8.57 -6.65 -16.66
CA HIS A 180 -7.80 -5.54 -16.07
C HIS A 180 -6.29 -5.79 -16.21
N PHE A 181 -5.49 -4.71 -16.17
CA PHE A 181 -4.01 -4.76 -16.28
C PHE A 181 -3.30 -4.15 -15.08
N CYS A 182 -4.04 -3.50 -14.18
CA CYS A 182 -3.47 -2.81 -13.03
C CYS A 182 -4.00 -3.46 -11.76
N VAL A 183 -3.10 -4.03 -10.97
CA VAL A 183 -3.38 -4.46 -9.60
C VAL A 183 -3.05 -3.30 -8.69
N GLN A 184 -3.89 -3.05 -7.69
CA GLN A 184 -3.56 -2.19 -6.57
C GLN A 184 -3.75 -2.98 -5.29
N LEU A 185 -2.68 -3.06 -4.52
CA LEU A 185 -2.65 -3.61 -3.19
C LEU A 185 -2.73 -2.48 -2.16
N LEU A 186 -3.38 -2.76 -1.04
CA LEU A 186 -3.19 -2.05 0.22
C LEU A 186 -2.55 -3.07 1.16
N ILE A 187 -1.31 -2.83 1.60
CA ILE A 187 -0.50 -3.76 2.40
C ILE A 187 -0.16 -3.10 3.72
N GLU A 188 -0.27 -3.84 4.82
CA GLU A 188 0.12 -3.42 6.16
C GLU A 188 1.52 -3.95 6.54
N ASP A 189 2.41 -3.05 6.95
CA ASP A 189 3.71 -3.31 7.61
C ASP A 189 3.54 -4.14 8.90
N GLY A 190 4.29 -5.26 9.00
CA GLY A 190 4.09 -6.30 9.99
C GLY A 190 2.76 -7.07 9.88
N GLY A 191 2.11 -6.98 8.72
CA GLY A 191 0.83 -7.61 8.43
C GLY A 191 0.96 -9.10 8.12
N ARG A 192 -0.12 -9.67 7.56
CA ARG A 192 -0.12 -11.04 7.03
C ARG A 192 0.30 -11.14 5.56
N ASN A 193 0.51 -9.99 4.92
CA ASN A 193 0.82 -9.85 3.50
C ASN A 193 2.18 -9.16 3.29
N ASP A 194 3.00 -9.17 4.32
CA ASP A 194 4.31 -8.56 4.40
C ASP A 194 5.30 -9.71 4.69
N PHE A 195 6.38 -9.79 3.93
CA PHE A 195 7.21 -11.01 3.82
C PHE A 195 7.82 -11.42 5.16
N ASP A 196 8.40 -10.48 5.91
CA ASP A 196 9.04 -10.74 7.21
C ASP A 196 8.04 -10.79 8.39
N GLY A 197 6.79 -10.38 8.15
CA GLY A 197 5.69 -10.32 9.12
C GLY A 197 5.98 -9.45 10.36
N SER A 198 6.97 -8.57 10.31
CA SER A 198 7.48 -7.80 11.43
C SER A 198 7.24 -6.32 11.22
N ALA A 199 6.49 -5.71 12.14
CA ALA A 199 6.21 -4.29 12.04
C ALA A 199 7.51 -3.48 12.28
N ASN A 200 8.16 -3.06 11.20
CA ASN A 200 9.55 -2.56 11.17
C ASN A 200 9.68 -1.18 10.50
N GLY A 201 8.67 -0.72 9.74
CA GLY A 201 8.65 0.55 9.00
C GLY A 201 8.94 0.41 7.50
N GLU A 202 8.87 -0.82 7.00
CA GLU A 202 9.16 -1.28 5.65
C GLU A 202 8.12 -2.35 5.28
N ILE A 203 7.90 -2.59 4.00
CA ILE A 203 7.02 -3.67 3.50
C ILE A 203 7.75 -4.40 2.38
N GLU A 204 7.85 -5.70 2.49
CA GLU A 204 8.46 -6.59 1.50
C GLU A 204 7.35 -7.45 0.84
N ASP A 205 7.19 -7.40 -0.49
CA ASP A 205 6.21 -8.21 -1.24
C ASP A 205 6.86 -8.87 -2.46
N PRO A 206 7.20 -10.18 -2.36
CA PRO A 206 7.34 -11.07 -3.50
C PRO A 206 5.99 -11.75 -3.80
N GLY A 207 5.32 -11.30 -4.87
CA GLY A 207 3.93 -11.67 -5.15
C GLY A 207 3.50 -11.52 -6.60
N GLY A 208 2.32 -12.05 -6.93
CA GLY A 208 1.80 -11.96 -8.30
C GLY A 208 0.37 -12.48 -8.47
N VAL A 209 -0.22 -12.15 -9.61
CA VAL A 209 -1.54 -12.67 -10.00
C VAL A 209 -1.41 -14.12 -10.43
N ALA A 210 -2.31 -14.99 -9.96
CA ALA A 210 -2.27 -16.41 -10.29
C ALA A 210 -3.68 -17.04 -10.40
N ILE A 211 -3.74 -18.21 -11.04
CA ILE A 211 -4.95 -19.03 -11.18
C ILE A 211 -4.73 -20.47 -10.74
N VAL A 212 -5.79 -21.09 -10.21
CA VAL A 212 -5.79 -22.54 -9.95
C VAL A 212 -5.58 -23.26 -11.30
N PRO A 213 -4.60 -24.18 -11.43
CA PRO A 213 -4.36 -24.89 -12.68
C PRO A 213 -5.62 -25.64 -13.05
N THR A 214 -6.19 -25.33 -14.22
CA THR A 214 -7.40 -26.01 -14.68
C THR A 214 -7.07 -27.47 -14.96
N SER A 215 -7.33 -28.34 -13.98
CA SER A 215 -7.16 -29.77 -14.12
C SER A 215 -7.95 -30.22 -15.34
N THR A 216 -7.26 -30.54 -16.43
CA THR A 216 -7.93 -30.86 -17.68
C THR A 216 -8.81 -32.07 -17.42
N PRO A 217 -10.11 -32.05 -17.75
CA PRO A 217 -10.93 -33.24 -17.58
C PRO A 217 -10.33 -34.34 -18.44
N THR A 218 -9.71 -35.34 -17.80
CA THR A 218 -9.16 -36.50 -18.48
C THR A 218 -10.32 -37.23 -19.14
N THR A 219 -10.60 -36.84 -20.38
CA THR A 219 -11.61 -37.45 -21.21
C THR A 219 -11.21 -38.91 -21.34
N PRO A 220 -12.04 -39.86 -20.89
CA PRO A 220 -11.67 -41.27 -20.99
C PRO A 220 -11.42 -41.57 -22.47
N GLN A 221 -10.18 -41.97 -22.82
CA GLN A 221 -9.86 -42.32 -24.20
C GLN A 221 -10.61 -43.60 -24.58
N THR A 222 -11.85 -43.43 -25.07
CA THR A 222 -12.53 -44.41 -25.89
C THR A 222 -11.71 -44.54 -27.17
N SER A 223 -10.94 -45.62 -27.26
CA SER A 223 -10.15 -45.97 -28.42
C SER A 223 -11.06 -46.24 -29.63
N SER A 224 -11.31 -45.19 -30.42
CA SER A 224 -11.99 -45.32 -31.70
C SER A 224 -11.06 -46.00 -32.69
N GLY A 225 -11.32 -47.27 -33.00
CA GLY A 225 -10.57 -48.03 -33.99
C GLY A 225 -10.73 -47.47 -35.40
N GLY A 226 -9.76 -46.67 -35.84
CA GLY A 226 -9.59 -46.23 -37.23
C GLY A 226 -8.43 -46.97 -37.89
N GLY A 227 -8.71 -47.78 -38.91
CA GLY A 227 -7.67 -48.56 -39.60
C GLY A 227 -6.85 -47.71 -40.57
N GLY A 228 -5.52 -47.80 -40.47
CA GLY A 228 -4.55 -47.25 -41.42
C GLY A 228 -3.29 -48.14 -41.41
N GLY A 229 -2.86 -48.61 -42.58
CA GLY A 229 -1.93 -49.75 -42.66
C GLY A 229 -0.46 -49.40 -42.51
N ILE A 230 0.27 -50.19 -41.71
CA ILE A 230 1.71 -50.39 -41.84
C ILE A 230 2.00 -51.89 -41.98
N GLY A 231 2.02 -52.35 -43.24
CA GLY A 231 2.29 -53.74 -43.56
C GLY A 231 3.77 -54.09 -43.49
N GLY A 232 4.12 -55.07 -42.65
CA GLY A 232 5.08 -56.09 -43.08
C GLY A 232 6.56 -55.94 -42.72
N TRP A 233 6.92 -55.67 -41.45
CA TRP A 233 8.30 -55.92 -40.95
C TRP A 233 8.43 -56.61 -39.58
N LEU A 234 7.34 -57.13 -38.99
CA LEU A 234 7.34 -57.76 -37.64
C LEU A 234 6.77 -59.19 -37.55
N LEU A 235 6.65 -59.92 -38.67
CA LEU A 235 6.16 -61.30 -38.70
C LEU A 235 7.22 -62.39 -39.02
N VAL A 236 8.52 -62.04 -38.97
CA VAL A 236 9.61 -62.98 -39.33
C VAL A 236 10.37 -63.53 -38.09
N LEU A 237 10.27 -62.89 -36.91
CA LEU A 237 11.07 -63.25 -35.73
C LEU A 237 10.35 -64.09 -34.65
N LEU A 238 9.06 -64.41 -34.81
CA LEU A 238 8.29 -65.22 -33.83
C LEU A 238 7.88 -66.61 -34.33
N LEU A 239 8.40 -67.07 -35.47
CA LEU A 239 8.21 -68.44 -35.98
C LEU A 239 9.46 -69.34 -35.85
N GLY A 240 10.62 -68.78 -35.48
CA GLY A 240 11.88 -69.52 -35.43
C GLY A 240 12.19 -70.26 -34.11
N VAL A 241 11.59 -69.86 -32.99
CA VAL A 241 11.99 -70.34 -31.65
C VAL A 241 11.07 -71.45 -31.10
N TRP A 242 9.84 -71.57 -31.60
CA TRP A 242 8.86 -72.56 -31.09
C TRP A 242 9.07 -73.99 -31.62
N LEU A 243 9.79 -74.18 -32.73
CA LEU A 243 10.02 -75.49 -33.36
C LEU A 243 11.28 -76.24 -32.87
N ARG A 244 11.94 -75.79 -31.80
CA ARG A 244 13.19 -76.41 -31.31
C ARG A 244 13.11 -77.05 -29.91
N ASN A 245 11.96 -77.03 -29.23
CA ASN A 245 11.83 -77.54 -27.86
C ASN A 245 10.79 -78.66 -27.65
N ILE A 246 10.45 -79.42 -28.70
CA ILE A 246 9.62 -80.64 -28.59
C ILE A 246 10.48 -81.88 -28.90
N ARG A 247 11.19 -82.39 -27.90
CA ARG A 247 11.65 -83.79 -27.81
C ARG A 247 12.11 -84.09 -26.38
N ARG A 248 11.63 -85.21 -25.83
CA ARG A 248 11.62 -85.60 -24.38
C ARG A 248 10.57 -84.81 -23.57
N GLU A 249 9.79 -85.42 -22.67
CA GLU A 249 9.68 -86.85 -22.34
C GLU A 249 8.25 -87.25 -21.92
N SER A 250 8.05 -88.55 -22.02
CA SER A 250 6.85 -89.37 -21.92
C SER A 250 6.10 -89.39 -20.57
N MET A 251 4.77 -89.38 -20.67
CA MET A 251 3.79 -90.23 -19.93
C MET A 251 3.83 -90.31 -18.38
N THR A 252 2.74 -89.89 -17.71
CA THR A 252 1.70 -90.76 -17.07
C THR A 252 0.95 -89.99 -15.96
N GLY A 253 -0.28 -90.43 -15.59
CA GLY A 253 -0.88 -90.10 -14.28
C GLY A 253 -2.26 -89.41 -14.30
N ILE A 254 -3.34 -90.21 -14.31
CA ILE A 254 -4.75 -89.77 -14.20
C ILE A 254 -5.16 -89.60 -12.73
N ARG A 255 -5.98 -88.57 -12.36
CA ARG A 255 -7.27 -88.77 -11.63
C ARG A 255 -8.15 -87.52 -11.40
N LEU A 256 -9.44 -87.81 -11.20
CA LEU A 256 -10.62 -86.93 -11.04
C LEU A 256 -10.85 -86.42 -9.60
N GLY A 257 -11.61 -85.32 -9.49
CA GLY A 257 -12.32 -84.88 -8.28
C GLY A 257 -12.63 -83.37 -8.32
N ALA A 258 -13.71 -82.87 -8.93
CA ALA A 258 -15.14 -83.03 -8.66
C ALA A 258 -15.72 -82.15 -7.51
N VAL A 259 -16.36 -81.05 -7.91
CA VAL A 259 -17.66 -80.53 -7.39
C VAL A 259 -17.76 -80.14 -5.90
N LYS A 260 -17.99 -78.83 -5.64
CA LYS A 260 -19.28 -78.40 -5.06
C LYS A 260 -19.67 -76.94 -5.35
N LEU A 261 -20.98 -76.76 -5.55
CA LEU A 261 -21.72 -75.52 -5.82
C LEU A 261 -22.63 -75.22 -4.61
N MET A 262 -23.36 -74.10 -4.66
CA MET A 262 -24.38 -73.55 -3.73
C MET A 262 -23.84 -72.60 -2.64
N GLY A 263 -24.52 -71.48 -2.31
CA GLY A 263 -25.67 -70.84 -2.99
C GLY A 263 -26.58 -70.01 -2.06
N GLY A 264 -27.17 -68.92 -2.59
CA GLY A 264 -28.25 -68.12 -1.97
C GLY A 264 -27.81 -67.09 -0.90
N GLY A 265 -28.47 -65.95 -0.71
CA GLY A 265 -29.59 -65.31 -1.45
C GLY A 265 -30.70 -64.75 -0.54
N PHE A 266 -31.28 -63.59 -0.92
CA PHE A 266 -32.53 -62.95 -0.39
C PHE A 266 -32.48 -62.35 1.04
N ARG A 267 -33.31 -61.35 1.44
CA ARG A 267 -33.99 -60.20 0.77
C ARG A 267 -34.68 -59.29 1.83
N THR A 268 -34.71 -57.96 1.61
CA THR A 268 -35.77 -56.93 1.91
C THR A 268 -36.63 -56.96 3.19
N LEU A 269 -36.78 -55.80 3.88
CA LEU A 269 -38.08 -55.10 4.09
C LEU A 269 -37.99 -53.71 4.78
N LEU A 270 -39.04 -52.88 4.58
CA LEU A 270 -39.25 -51.52 5.11
C LEU A 270 -39.82 -51.51 6.56
N LEU A 271 -39.73 -50.38 7.28
CA LEU A 271 -40.92 -49.58 7.66
C LEU A 271 -40.59 -48.14 8.13
N ALA A 272 -41.62 -47.31 8.35
CA ALA A 272 -41.54 -45.88 8.65
C ALA A 272 -42.39 -45.44 9.86
N GLY A 273 -42.21 -44.21 10.33
CA GLY A 273 -43.06 -43.48 11.30
C GLY A 273 -42.28 -42.28 11.88
N LEU A 274 -42.61 -40.99 11.67
CA LEU A 274 -43.82 -40.15 11.88
C LEU A 274 -44.19 -39.82 13.33
N LEU A 275 -44.61 -38.55 13.50
CA LEU A 275 -45.16 -37.82 14.67
C LEU A 275 -44.20 -36.82 15.36
N SER A 276 -44.63 -35.65 15.88
CA SER A 276 -45.48 -34.52 15.40
C SER A 276 -45.77 -33.54 16.57
N PHE A 277 -46.16 -32.29 16.26
CA PHE A 277 -46.63 -31.20 17.17
C PHE A 277 -45.58 -30.52 18.09
N GLY A 278 -45.65 -29.20 18.35
CA GLY A 278 -46.50 -28.16 17.73
C GLY A 278 -46.60 -26.84 18.52
N MET A 279 -47.02 -25.76 17.82
CA MET A 279 -47.65 -24.49 18.30
C MET A 279 -46.90 -23.56 19.28
N VAL A 280 -46.55 -22.32 18.90
CA VAL A 280 -47.38 -21.07 18.87
C VAL A 280 -47.66 -20.46 20.25
N SER A 281 -47.20 -19.21 20.47
CA SER A 281 -47.99 -18.10 21.04
C SER A 281 -47.27 -16.74 21.00
N THR A 282 -48.05 -15.67 20.83
CA THR A 282 -47.64 -14.25 20.82
C THR A 282 -48.30 -13.46 21.96
N VAL A 283 -47.55 -12.62 22.68
CA VAL A 283 -48.01 -11.51 23.57
C VAL A 283 -46.82 -10.53 23.64
N SER A 284 -46.84 -9.25 23.23
CA SER A 284 -47.70 -8.07 23.47
C SER A 284 -47.35 -7.24 24.73
N SER A 285 -47.06 -5.95 24.46
CA SER A 285 -47.38 -4.73 25.25
C SER A 285 -46.69 -4.35 26.58
N ALA A 286 -46.03 -3.17 26.50
CA ALA A 286 -46.26 -1.95 27.31
C ALA A 286 -45.38 -1.58 28.54
N ASN A 287 -44.73 -0.40 28.40
CA ASN A 287 -44.63 0.77 29.31
C ASN A 287 -44.45 0.61 30.84
N GLY A 288 -43.44 1.29 31.41
CA GLY A 288 -43.37 1.64 32.83
C GLY A 288 -42.20 2.58 33.17
N LEU A 289 -42.48 3.73 33.80
CA LEU A 289 -41.51 4.79 34.15
C LEU A 289 -40.92 4.66 35.57
N LEU A 290 -39.79 5.35 35.80
CA LEU A 290 -39.27 5.91 37.08
C LEU A 290 -38.81 4.95 38.20
N SER A 291 -37.54 5.07 38.62
CA SER A 291 -37.20 5.92 39.79
C SER A 291 -35.69 5.92 40.14
N LEU A 292 -35.10 7.12 40.12
CA LEU A 292 -34.03 7.67 40.97
C LEU A 292 -33.24 6.73 41.91
N TYR A 293 -31.91 6.80 41.81
CA TYR A 293 -31.02 6.85 42.98
C TYR A 293 -29.96 7.94 42.78
N ASP A 294 -29.76 8.76 43.82
CA ASP A 294 -28.82 9.88 43.91
C ASP A 294 -27.85 9.60 45.07
N VAL A 295 -26.54 9.75 44.86
CA VAL A 295 -25.55 9.82 45.94
C VAL A 295 -24.53 10.91 45.60
N ARG A 296 -24.43 11.87 46.51
CA ARG A 296 -23.66 13.12 46.39
C ARG A 296 -22.15 12.92 46.44
N ALA A 297 -21.45 13.86 45.81
CA ALA A 297 -20.10 14.25 46.18
C ALA A 297 -20.11 15.12 47.45
N ASP A 298 -19.03 15.07 48.24
CA ASP A 298 -18.71 16.13 49.21
C ASP A 298 -17.18 16.31 49.32
N SER A 299 -16.76 17.56 49.47
CA SER A 299 -15.37 18.02 49.38
C SER A 299 -14.77 18.32 50.76
N VAL A 300 -13.46 18.08 50.96
CA VAL A 300 -12.68 18.77 52.01
C VAL A 300 -11.28 19.11 51.50
N ALA A 301 -10.89 20.39 51.61
CA ALA A 301 -9.52 20.86 51.41
C ALA A 301 -8.86 21.20 52.76
N ALA A 302 -7.56 20.95 52.91
CA ALA A 302 -6.77 21.44 54.04
C ALA A 302 -5.29 21.68 53.68
N THR A 303 -4.92 22.95 53.74
CA THR A 303 -3.58 23.56 53.59
C THR A 303 -2.50 22.97 54.51
N LEU A 304 -1.22 22.94 54.09
CA LEU A 304 -0.04 23.19 54.95
C LEU A 304 1.29 23.38 54.16
N LYS A 305 2.00 24.48 54.47
CA LYS A 305 3.41 24.87 54.17
C LYS A 305 3.78 26.02 55.15
N PRO A 306 5.04 26.51 55.25
CA PRO A 306 6.31 26.11 54.61
C PRO A 306 7.09 25.14 55.55
N ASP A 307 8.41 24.93 55.57
CA ASP A 307 9.65 25.50 54.95
C ASP A 307 10.71 24.36 54.83
N CYS A 308 11.93 24.44 54.29
CA CYS A 308 12.81 25.56 53.90
C CYS A 308 13.61 25.23 52.61
N ALA A 309 14.93 25.51 52.56
CA ALA A 309 15.77 25.42 51.35
C ALA A 309 17.08 24.60 51.52
N PHE A 310 17.59 24.04 50.41
CA PHE A 310 18.97 24.29 49.91
C PHE A 310 19.16 23.86 48.43
N HIS A 311 20.20 24.40 47.78
CA HIS A 311 20.52 24.32 46.34
C HIS A 311 20.77 22.92 45.74
N ALA A 312 20.35 22.73 44.47
CA ALA A 312 21.20 22.27 43.36
C ALA A 312 20.57 22.64 41.99
N GLN A 313 21.38 22.74 40.93
CA GLN A 313 20.97 23.14 39.57
C GLN A 313 20.74 21.89 38.69
N GLY A 314 19.87 21.99 37.67
CA GLY A 314 19.79 20.99 36.59
C GLY A 314 18.44 21.00 35.86
N GLU A 315 18.51 21.07 34.52
CA GLU A 315 17.49 20.66 33.54
C GLU A 315 16.06 21.22 33.67
N ALA A 316 15.70 22.11 32.74
CA ALA A 316 14.32 22.50 32.49
C ALA A 316 13.59 21.37 31.75
N ALA A 317 12.97 20.46 32.51
CA ALA A 317 12.09 19.44 31.96
C ALA A 317 10.95 20.09 31.17
N ALA A 318 10.84 19.75 29.88
CA ALA A 318 9.68 20.08 29.08
C ALA A 318 8.45 19.44 29.73
N LYS A 319 7.49 20.28 30.15
CA LYS A 319 6.30 19.79 30.82
C LYS A 319 5.33 19.28 29.77
N GLU A 320 5.33 17.97 29.57
CA GLU A 320 4.29 17.26 28.81
C GLU A 320 2.91 17.74 29.28
N ARG A 321 2.11 18.24 28.34
CA ARG A 321 0.71 18.61 28.56
C ARG A 321 -0.12 17.48 27.97
N GLU A 322 -0.82 16.74 28.82
CA GLU A 322 -1.77 15.71 28.39
C GLU A 322 -2.89 16.36 27.55
N PHE A 323 -3.07 15.86 26.33
CA PHE A 323 -4.06 16.34 25.37
C PHE A 323 -5.47 15.81 25.70
N PRO A 324 -6.53 16.60 25.49
CA PRO A 324 -7.91 16.11 25.62
C PRO A 324 -8.31 15.27 24.39
N THR A 325 -8.73 14.02 24.63
CA THR A 325 -9.29 13.13 23.60
C THR A 325 -10.54 13.72 22.92
N ILE A 326 -10.48 13.96 21.61
CA ILE A 326 -11.66 14.21 20.77
C ILE A 326 -12.01 12.92 20.00
N ILE A 327 -13.28 12.56 19.99
CA ILE A 327 -13.78 11.24 19.55
C ILE A 327 -14.13 11.26 18.07
N GLY A 328 -13.54 10.35 17.29
CA GLY A 328 -13.79 10.28 15.83
C GLY A 328 -13.27 9.05 15.08
N GLY A 329 -13.12 7.88 15.72
CA GLY A 329 -12.70 6.63 15.04
C GLY A 329 -11.18 6.43 14.95
N VAL A 330 -10.71 5.30 15.48
CA VAL A 330 -9.27 5.00 15.72
C VAL A 330 -8.63 5.94 16.76
N ARG A 331 -7.58 5.46 17.45
CA ARG A 331 -7.28 5.85 18.84
C ARG A 331 -6.39 7.11 18.89
N SER A 332 -6.80 8.12 19.67
CA SER A 332 -6.09 9.41 19.75
C SER A 332 -4.64 9.28 20.21
N GLU A 333 -4.33 8.34 21.12
CA GLU A 333 -2.95 8.07 21.56
C GLU A 333 -2.10 7.43 20.45
N GLU A 334 -2.71 6.58 19.63
CA GLU A 334 -2.04 5.90 18.53
C GLU A 334 -1.69 6.92 17.43
N ASN A 335 -2.64 7.75 17.02
CA ASN A 335 -2.40 8.85 16.07
C ASN A 335 -1.36 9.86 16.59
N GLN A 336 -1.29 10.09 17.91
CA GLN A 336 -0.23 10.92 18.51
C GLN A 336 1.14 10.23 18.52
N LEU A 337 1.19 8.91 18.72
CA LEU A 337 2.44 8.14 18.65
C LEU A 337 2.97 8.13 17.20
N ARG A 338 2.08 7.87 16.23
CA ARG A 338 2.36 7.94 14.79
C ARG A 338 2.93 9.30 14.40
N TYR A 339 2.27 10.40 14.77
CA TYR A 339 2.79 11.76 14.52
C TYR A 339 4.19 11.99 15.12
N ARG A 340 4.43 11.56 16.37
CA ARG A 340 5.75 11.72 16.99
C ARG A 340 6.84 10.93 16.26
N GLN A 341 6.51 9.74 15.73
CA GLN A 341 7.46 8.92 14.99
C GLN A 341 7.84 9.56 13.65
N VAL A 342 6.87 10.04 12.85
CA VAL A 342 7.16 10.78 11.61
C VAL A 342 8.09 11.97 11.87
N ILE A 343 7.74 12.80 12.86
CA ILE A 343 8.50 14.02 13.16
C ILE A 343 9.90 13.69 13.71
N ALA A 344 10.05 12.60 14.48
CA ALA A 344 11.36 12.16 14.97
C ALA A 344 12.26 11.59 13.87
N ASN A 345 11.67 10.98 12.83
CA ASN A 345 12.40 10.34 11.73
C ASN A 345 12.65 11.28 10.53
N SER A 346 11.94 12.40 10.43
CA SER A 346 12.10 13.33 9.30
C SER A 346 13.54 13.90 9.22
N LYS A 347 14.11 13.97 8.00
CA LYS A 347 15.45 14.52 7.72
C LYS A 347 15.54 16.07 7.94
N GLY A 348 14.58 16.68 8.62
CA GLY A 348 14.43 18.13 8.81
C GLY A 348 13.57 18.80 7.73
N TYR A 349 13.63 20.14 7.66
CA TYR A 349 12.94 20.94 6.63
C TYR A 349 13.86 21.98 6.00
N ARG A 350 13.60 22.30 4.72
CA ARG A 350 14.29 23.36 3.98
C ARG A 350 13.45 24.63 3.99
N ARG A 351 14.03 25.73 4.48
CA ARG A 351 13.39 27.07 4.55
C ARG A 351 13.86 27.96 3.41
N THR A 352 12.93 28.55 2.66
CA THR A 352 13.21 29.56 1.63
C THR A 352 12.22 30.75 1.73
N GLU A 353 12.55 31.89 1.12
CA GLU A 353 11.64 33.06 1.02
C GLU A 353 11.42 33.41 -0.47
N HIS A 354 10.16 33.55 -0.88
CA HIS A 354 9.72 33.71 -2.28
C HIS A 354 8.68 34.82 -2.45
N ASN A 355 8.58 35.37 -3.65
CA ASN A 355 7.57 36.35 -4.03
C ASN A 355 6.63 35.77 -5.10
N TYR A 356 5.65 34.99 -4.67
CA TYR A 356 4.65 34.40 -5.55
C TYR A 356 3.65 35.44 -6.06
N ARG A 357 3.29 35.36 -7.34
CA ARG A 357 2.24 36.18 -7.94
C ARG A 357 0.94 35.39 -7.95
N MET A 358 0.02 35.73 -7.06
CA MET A 358 -1.28 35.06 -6.96
C MET A 358 -2.07 35.19 -8.27
N PRO A 359 -2.57 34.09 -8.85
CA PRO A 359 -3.48 34.13 -9.99
C PRO A 359 -4.91 34.45 -9.51
N GLU A 360 -5.64 35.25 -10.29
CA GLU A 360 -7.08 35.44 -10.09
C GLU A 360 -7.80 34.13 -10.46
N ARG A 361 -8.14 33.33 -9.44
CA ARG A 361 -8.79 32.02 -9.56
C ARG A 361 -9.92 31.90 -8.56
N GLU A 362 -11.03 31.32 -9.01
CA GLU A 362 -12.14 30.95 -8.14
C GLU A 362 -11.85 29.61 -7.47
N LEU A 363 -12.33 29.47 -6.24
CA LEU A 363 -12.25 28.29 -5.40
C LEU A 363 -13.62 28.08 -4.74
N VAL A 364 -13.87 26.86 -4.27
CA VAL A 364 -15.08 26.46 -3.57
C VAL A 364 -14.68 25.94 -2.19
N SER A 365 -15.29 26.48 -1.14
CA SER A 365 -15.08 25.98 0.23
C SER A 365 -15.83 24.66 0.49
N MET A 366 -15.45 23.95 1.56
CA MET A 366 -16.17 22.78 2.09
C MET A 366 -17.67 23.01 2.41
N ASP A 367 -18.13 24.26 2.45
CA ASP A 367 -19.54 24.64 2.62
C ASP A 367 -20.26 24.90 1.28
N GLY A 368 -19.60 24.65 0.15
CA GLY A 368 -20.11 24.90 -1.20
C GLY A 368 -20.15 26.37 -1.61
N GLN A 369 -19.46 27.27 -0.89
CA GLN A 369 -19.43 28.70 -1.20
C GLN A 369 -18.24 29.04 -2.11
N SER A 370 -18.51 29.76 -3.21
CA SER A 370 -17.48 30.33 -4.10
C SER A 370 -16.69 31.42 -3.37
N THR A 371 -15.38 31.42 -3.57
CA THR A 371 -14.43 32.42 -3.09
C THR A 371 -13.32 32.59 -4.12
N SER A 372 -12.40 33.53 -3.93
CA SER A 372 -11.22 33.67 -4.79
C SER A 372 -9.94 33.49 -3.98
N LEU A 373 -8.91 32.91 -4.59
CA LEU A 373 -7.59 32.71 -3.97
C LEU A 373 -7.07 34.01 -3.32
N VAL A 374 -7.18 35.13 -4.03
CA VAL A 374 -6.78 36.46 -3.55
C VAL A 374 -7.54 36.85 -2.27
N THR A 375 -8.84 36.59 -2.18
CA THR A 375 -9.64 36.91 -0.99
C THR A 375 -9.25 36.05 0.23
N GLU A 376 -8.87 34.80 0.00
CA GLU A 376 -8.46 33.88 1.06
C GLU A 376 -7.03 34.14 1.57
N LEU A 377 -6.13 34.66 0.72
CA LEU A 377 -4.71 34.78 1.03
C LEU A 377 -4.17 36.21 1.20
N GLU A 378 -4.74 37.24 0.57
CA GLU A 378 -4.22 38.63 0.59
C GLU A 378 -4.89 39.55 1.64
N GLY A 379 -5.38 38.97 2.75
CA GLY A 379 -5.95 39.72 3.87
C GLY A 379 -4.92 40.36 4.81
N ASP A 380 -5.40 41.19 5.75
CA ASP A 380 -4.60 41.84 6.81
C ASP A 380 -4.07 40.87 7.90
N LYS A 381 -4.28 39.56 7.74
CA LYS A 381 -3.89 38.53 8.70
C LYS A 381 -2.74 37.69 8.14
N PRO A 382 -1.82 37.22 9.01
CA PRO A 382 -0.92 36.14 8.65
C PRO A 382 -1.65 34.94 8.10
N VAL A 383 -1.05 34.27 7.13
CA VAL A 383 -1.59 33.08 6.47
C VAL A 383 -0.64 31.92 6.66
N MET A 384 -1.19 30.74 6.97
CA MET A 384 -0.52 29.45 6.81
C MET A 384 -1.27 28.63 5.77
N LEU A 385 -0.57 28.12 4.77
CA LEU A 385 -1.15 27.35 3.67
C LEU A 385 -0.42 26.01 3.49
N ASN A 386 -1.18 24.95 3.21
CA ASN A 386 -0.65 23.71 2.67
C ASN A 386 -1.53 23.21 1.51
N PHE A 387 -0.95 22.32 0.71
CA PHE A 387 -1.67 21.53 -0.30
C PHE A 387 -1.92 20.14 0.27
N ILE A 388 -3.10 19.58 0.03
CA ILE A 388 -3.51 18.25 0.49
C ILE A 388 -4.37 17.54 -0.56
N PHE A 389 -4.71 16.27 -0.33
CA PHE A 389 -5.93 15.67 -0.88
C PHE A 389 -6.47 14.59 0.05
N THR A 390 -7.79 14.36 0.08
CA THR A 390 -8.40 13.56 1.17
C THR A 390 -8.14 12.07 1.11
N THR A 391 -7.69 11.53 -0.03
CA THR A 391 -7.35 10.09 -0.16
C THR A 391 -5.91 9.76 0.20
N CYS A 392 -5.01 10.75 0.33
CA CYS A 392 -3.62 10.53 0.72
C CYS A 392 -3.54 9.86 2.11
N THR A 393 -2.97 8.65 2.17
CA THR A 393 -2.78 7.90 3.43
C THR A 393 -1.39 8.05 4.05
N THR A 394 -0.48 8.78 3.39
CA THR A 394 0.89 9.05 3.86
C THR A 394 1.00 10.43 4.55
N ILE A 395 1.25 11.48 3.77
CA ILE A 395 1.83 12.73 4.24
C ILE A 395 0.78 13.81 4.58
N CYS A 396 -0.33 13.89 3.85
CA CYS A 396 -1.41 14.85 4.13
C CYS A 396 -2.00 14.70 5.55
N PRO A 397 -2.21 13.47 6.10
CA PRO A 397 -2.63 13.28 7.48
C PRO A 397 -1.64 13.85 8.50
N VAL A 398 -0.33 13.74 8.23
CA VAL A 398 0.73 14.30 9.08
C VAL A 398 0.68 15.82 9.05
N LEU A 399 0.68 16.44 7.86
CA LEU A 399 0.61 17.90 7.70
C LEU A 399 -0.63 18.49 8.38
N SER A 400 -1.77 17.79 8.29
CA SER A 400 -3.02 18.20 8.94
C SER A 400 -2.96 18.03 10.47
N ALA A 401 -2.35 16.95 10.97
CA ALA A 401 -2.07 16.80 12.40
C ALA A 401 -1.08 17.87 12.92
N THR A 402 -0.11 18.30 12.12
CA THR A 402 0.79 19.41 12.44
C THR A 402 0.01 20.72 12.55
N PHE A 403 -0.82 21.07 11.57
CA PHE A 403 -1.64 22.31 11.60
C PHE A 403 -2.60 22.34 12.80
N SER A 404 -3.21 21.21 13.16
CA SER A 404 -4.00 21.09 14.40
C SER A 404 -3.19 21.44 15.66
N GLN A 405 -1.96 20.93 15.76
CA GLN A 405 -1.08 21.19 16.90
C GLN A 405 -0.54 22.63 16.90
N VAL A 406 -0.29 23.22 15.73
CA VAL A 406 0.06 24.66 15.62
C VAL A 406 -1.09 25.52 16.17
N ARG A 407 -2.35 25.23 15.82
CA ARG A 407 -3.52 25.93 16.39
C ARG A 407 -3.58 25.81 17.91
N GLU A 408 -3.35 24.62 18.46
CA GLU A 408 -3.34 24.41 19.91
C GLU A 408 -2.19 25.14 20.61
N SER A 409 -0.97 25.07 20.06
CA SER A 409 0.21 25.76 20.60
C SER A 409 0.08 27.28 20.56
N LEU A 410 -0.51 27.85 19.51
CA LEU A 410 -0.81 29.28 19.42
C LEU A 410 -1.94 29.73 20.36
N GLY A 411 -2.79 28.81 20.84
CA GLY A 411 -3.85 29.11 21.80
C GLY A 411 -4.82 30.18 21.28
N SER A 412 -4.88 31.35 21.92
CA SER A 412 -5.71 32.47 21.45
C SER A 412 -5.19 33.14 20.18
N GLU A 413 -3.88 33.08 19.91
CA GLU A 413 -3.28 33.69 18.71
C GLU A 413 -3.61 32.92 17.43
N SER A 414 -4.06 31.66 17.55
CA SER A 414 -4.65 30.91 16.43
C SER A 414 -5.80 31.66 15.74
N ARG A 415 -6.47 32.58 16.46
CA ARG A 415 -7.55 33.40 15.89
C ARG A 415 -7.06 34.54 14.98
N ASN A 416 -5.78 34.91 15.11
CA ASN A 416 -5.15 36.01 14.38
C ASN A 416 -4.48 35.54 13.08
N VAL A 417 -4.28 34.23 12.89
CA VAL A 417 -3.84 33.60 11.65
C VAL A 417 -5.03 33.05 10.86
N THR A 418 -4.94 33.07 9.53
CA THR A 418 -5.82 32.34 8.61
C THR A 418 -5.10 31.06 8.21
N MET A 419 -5.70 29.90 8.45
CA MET A 419 -5.15 28.63 7.96
C MET A 419 -5.93 28.16 6.74
N VAL A 420 -5.21 27.71 5.71
CA VAL A 420 -5.80 27.29 4.43
C VAL A 420 -5.21 25.96 4.00
N SER A 421 -6.07 25.02 3.65
CA SER A 421 -5.71 23.76 3.01
C SER A 421 -6.41 23.67 1.66
N ILE A 422 -5.63 23.66 0.58
CA ILE A 422 -6.16 23.59 -0.79
C ILE A 422 -6.02 22.14 -1.27
N SER A 423 -7.12 21.56 -1.76
CA SER A 423 -7.09 20.25 -2.39
C SER A 423 -6.42 20.30 -3.76
N ILE A 424 -5.53 19.35 -4.03
CA ILE A 424 -4.93 19.09 -5.35
C ILE A 424 -5.65 17.98 -6.14
N ASP A 425 -6.73 17.40 -5.58
CA ASP A 425 -7.52 16.34 -6.20
C ASP A 425 -9.01 16.73 -6.36
N PRO A 426 -9.34 17.85 -7.05
CA PRO A 426 -10.70 18.41 -7.07
C PRO A 426 -11.75 17.51 -7.71
N GLU A 427 -11.35 16.51 -8.51
CA GLU A 427 -12.25 15.50 -9.08
C GLU A 427 -12.78 14.54 -8.00
N TYR A 428 -11.98 14.24 -6.98
CA TYR A 428 -12.41 13.47 -5.82
C TYR A 428 -12.94 14.38 -4.69
N ASP A 429 -12.19 15.44 -4.36
CA ASP A 429 -12.40 16.34 -3.21
C ASP A 429 -13.47 17.40 -3.49
N THR A 430 -14.68 16.92 -3.76
CA THR A 430 -15.92 17.71 -3.72
C THR A 430 -16.11 18.37 -2.35
N PRO A 431 -16.84 19.51 -2.26
CA PRO A 431 -17.15 20.18 -0.99
C PRO A 431 -17.74 19.24 0.06
N GLU A 432 -18.58 18.29 -0.36
CA GLU A 432 -19.18 17.27 0.49
C GLU A 432 -18.13 16.39 1.19
N LYS A 433 -17.12 15.89 0.46
CA LYS A 433 -16.03 15.09 1.05
C LYS A 433 -15.08 15.94 1.89
N LEU A 434 -14.78 17.16 1.44
CA LEU A 434 -14.01 18.13 2.22
C LEU A 434 -14.72 18.59 3.49
N ASN A 435 -16.00 18.29 3.70
CA ASN A 435 -16.68 18.54 4.97
C ASN A 435 -16.39 17.46 6.03
N GLU A 436 -15.89 16.28 5.63
CA GLU A 436 -15.61 15.15 6.53
C GLU A 436 -14.15 15.20 7.04
N TYR A 437 -13.18 15.36 6.13
CA TYR A 437 -11.74 15.35 6.44
C TYR A 437 -11.31 16.30 7.59
N PRO A 438 -11.73 17.58 7.66
CA PRO A 438 -11.28 18.52 8.70
C PRO A 438 -11.68 18.13 10.12
N ARG A 439 -12.75 17.33 10.25
CA ARG A 439 -13.30 16.89 11.55
C ARG A 439 -12.35 15.93 12.26
N LEU A 440 -11.56 15.17 11.50
CA LEU A 440 -10.53 14.25 12.01
C LEU A 440 -9.41 15.00 12.76
N TYR A 441 -9.16 16.26 12.39
CA TYR A 441 -8.08 17.12 12.91
C TYR A 441 -8.61 18.27 13.79
N GLY A 442 -9.86 18.21 14.26
CA GLY A 442 -10.43 19.24 15.13
C GLY A 442 -10.39 20.65 14.52
N ALA A 443 -10.52 20.77 13.20
CA ALA A 443 -10.63 22.05 12.50
C ALA A 443 -11.86 22.83 12.96
N ASP A 444 -11.75 24.16 12.98
CA ASP A 444 -12.85 25.10 13.22
C ASP A 444 -13.07 26.00 12.00
N ASP A 445 -13.92 27.01 12.15
CA ASP A 445 -14.27 27.98 11.12
C ASP A 445 -13.09 28.86 10.65
N GLN A 446 -11.95 28.84 11.34
CA GLN A 446 -10.76 29.61 11.00
C GLN A 446 -9.76 28.84 10.12
N TRP A 447 -9.96 27.53 9.97
CA TRP A 447 -9.19 26.69 9.04
C TRP A 447 -10.04 26.37 7.81
N ARG A 448 -9.67 26.99 6.69
CA ARG A 448 -10.41 26.97 5.43
C ARG A 448 -9.93 25.81 4.56
N PHE A 449 -10.86 24.92 4.20
CA PHE A 449 -10.61 23.84 3.25
C PHE A 449 -11.27 24.20 1.92
N LEU A 450 -10.46 24.19 0.84
CA LEU A 450 -10.82 24.71 -0.47
C LEU A 450 -10.56 23.67 -1.58
N THR A 451 -11.43 23.64 -2.58
CA THR A 451 -11.32 22.88 -3.84
C THR A 451 -11.64 23.80 -5.02
N GLY A 452 -11.66 23.33 -6.25
CA GLY A 452 -11.86 24.19 -7.43
C GLY A 452 -12.19 23.41 -8.70
N GLN A 453 -11.96 24.02 -9.87
CA GLN A 453 -11.82 23.27 -11.12
C GLN A 453 -10.37 22.79 -11.26
N VAL A 454 -10.15 21.69 -11.99
CA VAL A 454 -8.82 21.09 -12.21
C VAL A 454 -7.84 22.14 -12.75
N GLU A 455 -8.25 22.93 -13.73
CA GLU A 455 -7.41 23.97 -14.35
C GLU A 455 -7.10 25.14 -13.41
N ASP A 456 -8.01 25.44 -12.47
CA ASP A 456 -7.81 26.49 -11.48
C ASP A 456 -6.83 26.04 -10.39
N ILE A 457 -6.98 24.81 -9.88
CA ILE A 457 -6.06 24.17 -8.92
C ILE A 457 -4.66 24.06 -9.49
N ILE A 458 -4.50 23.50 -10.70
CA ILE A 458 -3.19 23.39 -11.38
C ILE A 458 -2.55 24.77 -11.59
N ALA A 459 -3.34 25.82 -11.86
CA ALA A 459 -2.82 27.18 -11.99
C ALA A 459 -2.37 27.78 -10.65
N ILE A 460 -2.99 27.38 -9.53
CA ILE A 460 -2.59 27.79 -8.16
C ILE A 460 -1.30 27.06 -7.77
N GLU A 461 -1.24 25.73 -7.93
CA GLU A 461 -0.03 24.94 -7.64
C GLU A 461 1.18 25.46 -8.42
N LYS A 462 1.01 25.79 -9.72
CA LYS A 462 2.06 26.39 -10.55
C LYS A 462 2.46 27.80 -10.11
N ALA A 463 1.59 28.54 -9.42
CA ALA A 463 1.92 29.87 -8.90
C ALA A 463 2.72 29.82 -7.58
N PHE A 464 2.71 28.68 -6.89
CA PHE A 464 3.46 28.40 -5.66
C PHE A 464 4.69 27.51 -5.89
N ASP A 465 5.01 27.17 -7.15
CA ASP A 465 6.02 26.18 -7.55
C ASP A 465 5.79 24.80 -6.88
N ALA A 466 4.52 24.43 -6.68
CA ALA A 466 4.09 23.18 -6.03
C ALA A 466 3.64 22.10 -7.02
N TYR A 467 3.29 22.47 -8.26
CA TYR A 467 2.83 21.50 -9.26
C TYR A 467 3.96 20.57 -9.72
N ARG A 468 3.66 19.27 -9.81
CA ARG A 468 4.61 18.20 -10.20
C ARG A 468 4.02 17.22 -11.23
N GLY A 469 3.06 17.67 -12.03
CA GLY A 469 2.41 16.83 -13.05
C GLY A 469 1.19 16.10 -12.50
N THR A 470 1.38 15.24 -11.50
CA THR A 470 0.32 14.45 -10.87
C THR A 470 0.18 14.75 -9.37
N LYS A 471 -0.93 14.34 -8.73
CA LYS A 471 -1.07 14.33 -7.26
C LYS A 471 -0.14 13.29 -6.58
N MET A 472 0.32 12.31 -7.38
CA MET A 472 1.47 11.40 -7.22
C MET A 472 2.74 12.06 -6.72
N SER A 473 3.10 13.12 -7.41
CA SER A 473 4.45 13.66 -7.42
C SER A 473 4.61 14.84 -6.45
N HIS A 474 3.66 15.04 -5.52
CA HIS A 474 3.60 16.26 -4.71
C HIS A 474 4.48 16.19 -3.45
N GLU A 475 5.24 17.26 -3.22
CA GLU A 475 6.09 17.41 -2.03
C GLU A 475 5.28 17.84 -0.78
N PRO A 476 5.71 17.48 0.44
CA PRO A 476 5.25 18.11 1.67
C PRO A 476 5.65 19.58 1.72
N LEU A 477 4.70 20.46 1.41
CA LEU A 477 4.90 21.91 1.36
C LEU A 477 4.03 22.64 2.38
N THR A 478 4.65 23.48 3.20
CA THR A 478 3.97 24.45 4.06
C THR A 478 4.43 25.86 3.73
N PHE A 479 3.48 26.78 3.59
CA PHE A 479 3.73 28.17 3.25
C PHE A 479 3.24 29.08 4.38
N LEU A 480 4.01 30.11 4.71
CA LEU A 480 3.62 31.13 5.67
C LEU A 480 3.82 32.54 5.09
N ARG A 481 2.92 33.49 5.39
CA ARG A 481 3.09 34.91 5.04
C ARG A 481 2.52 35.82 6.14
N ALA A 482 3.15 36.96 6.39
CA ALA A 482 2.73 37.89 7.46
C ALA A 482 1.50 38.73 7.07
N ASP A 483 1.50 39.27 5.85
CA ASP A 483 0.45 40.13 5.27
C ASP A 483 0.58 40.14 3.73
N GLY A 484 -0.32 40.86 3.04
CA GLY A 484 -0.36 40.90 1.56
C GLY A 484 0.94 41.37 0.88
N ASP A 485 1.71 42.26 1.50
CA ASP A 485 2.93 42.86 0.93
C ASP A 485 4.22 42.07 1.29
N SER A 486 4.15 41.15 2.24
CA SER A 486 5.29 40.36 2.71
C SER A 486 5.66 39.19 1.78
N PRO A 487 6.95 38.79 1.72
CA PRO A 487 7.34 37.55 1.04
C PRO A 487 6.75 36.32 1.74
N TRP A 488 6.56 35.26 0.97
CA TRP A 488 6.17 33.95 1.48
C TRP A 488 7.39 33.19 1.98
N VAL A 489 7.31 32.65 3.20
CA VAL A 489 8.21 31.60 3.67
C VAL A 489 7.69 30.27 3.13
N ARG A 490 8.53 29.53 2.41
CA ARG A 490 8.27 28.14 1.97
C ARG A 490 9.10 27.20 2.83
N ILE A 491 8.41 26.23 3.41
CA ILE A 491 8.94 25.08 4.16
C ILE A 491 8.72 23.86 3.27
N GLU A 492 9.80 23.16 2.97
CA GLU A 492 9.79 21.89 2.23
C GLU A 492 10.25 20.77 3.16
N GLY A 493 9.58 19.63 3.13
CA GLY A 493 9.79 18.57 4.11
C GLY A 493 8.87 18.70 5.33
N ILE A 494 9.02 17.79 6.29
CA ILE A 494 8.09 17.64 7.41
C ILE A 494 8.56 18.47 8.62
N ALA A 495 8.09 19.72 8.71
CA ALA A 495 8.33 20.54 9.90
C ALA A 495 7.41 20.14 11.08
N SER A 496 7.94 20.19 12.30
CA SER A 496 7.13 19.98 13.51
C SER A 496 6.23 21.19 13.81
N ALA A 497 5.17 20.98 14.59
CA ALA A 497 4.30 22.07 15.03
C ALA A 497 5.07 23.17 15.80
N ASP A 498 6.05 22.80 16.62
CA ASP A 498 6.91 23.76 17.33
C ASP A 498 7.79 24.56 16.35
N ASP A 499 8.22 23.97 15.23
CA ASP A 499 9.01 24.69 14.22
C ASP A 499 8.15 25.65 13.40
N ILE A 500 6.95 25.24 12.99
CA ILE A 500 5.99 26.13 12.32
C ILE A 500 5.60 27.30 13.25
N VAL A 501 5.43 27.06 14.55
CA VAL A 501 5.20 28.13 15.54
C VAL A 501 6.41 29.08 15.64
N LYS A 502 7.65 28.58 15.69
CA LYS A 502 8.86 29.43 15.69
C LYS A 502 8.98 30.27 14.41
N GLU A 503 8.67 29.70 13.25
CA GLU A 503 8.67 30.42 11.97
C GLU A 503 7.58 31.49 11.95
N TYR A 504 6.38 31.19 12.44
CA TYR A 504 5.29 32.15 12.62
C TYR A 504 5.67 33.30 13.56
N GLU A 505 6.25 33.01 14.73
CA GLU A 505 6.68 34.04 15.67
C GLU A 505 7.77 34.95 15.08
N GLN A 506 8.71 34.38 14.29
CA GLN A 506 9.72 35.16 13.54
C GLN A 506 9.14 35.96 12.38
N LEU A 507 8.04 35.51 11.80
CA LEU A 507 7.34 36.15 10.69
C LEU A 507 6.55 37.38 11.16
N VAL A 508 5.80 37.26 12.26
CA VAL A 508 4.93 38.34 12.79
C VAL A 508 5.62 39.32 13.74
N SER A 509 6.92 39.12 14.03
CA SER A 509 7.73 40.02 14.87
C SER A 509 8.64 40.97 14.09
N ARG A 510 8.58 40.94 12.75
CA ARG A 510 9.25 41.88 11.84
C ARG A 510 8.52 43.23 11.77
#